data_AF-A0A1I6EZF5-F1
#
_entry.id   AF-A0A1I6EZF5-F1
#
_cell.length_a   1.000
_cell.length_b   1.000
_cell.length_c   1.000
_cell.angle_alpha   90.00
_cell.angle_beta   90.00
_cell.angle_gamma   90.00
#
_symmetry.space_group_name_H-M   'P 1'
#
loop_
_entity.id
_entity.type
_entity.pdbx_description
1 polymer ?
#
loop_
_entity_poly.entity_id
_entity_poly.type
_entity_poly.pdbx_seq_one_letter_code
_entity_poly.pdbx_strand_id
1 'polypeptide(L)'
;MSRSADLVRLLRWEPKREPELSWGDAEEHVGFAFPGDYKELLSAFGSGVFDHVVEVTSPVDDEESLDVFFSDIYETREVDDLVPWGKAGRCTLFWRTGTDDPDQWTITWCDAEFSEWESYDGPTTAFLHDLLTGKIQSRLIGFTPTRNPGFWPN
;
A
#
# COMPACT_ATOMS: atom_id res chain seq x y z
N MET A 1 -16.37 11.06 -6.73
CA MET A 1 -15.30 10.76 -7.69
C MET A 1 -14.27 9.96 -6.91
N SER A 2 -13.93 8.74 -7.33
CA SER A 2 -13.05 7.88 -6.54
C SER A 2 -11.60 8.40 -6.55
N ARG A 3 -10.91 8.33 -5.40
CA ARG A 3 -9.52 8.78 -5.22
C ARG A 3 -8.52 8.00 -6.07
N SER A 4 -8.85 6.75 -6.42
CA SER A 4 -8.09 5.95 -7.39
C SER A 4 -8.03 6.64 -8.76
N ALA A 5 -9.14 7.22 -9.23
CA ALA A 5 -9.18 7.96 -10.49
C ALA A 5 -8.34 9.25 -10.47
N ASP A 6 -8.21 9.89 -9.31
CA ASP A 6 -7.33 11.06 -9.14
C ASP A 6 -5.85 10.66 -9.21
N LEU A 7 -5.47 9.53 -8.61
CA LEU A 7 -4.11 8.98 -8.73
C LEU A 7 -3.79 8.58 -10.18
N VAL A 8 -4.71 7.91 -10.88
CA VAL A 8 -4.52 7.53 -12.29
C VAL A 8 -4.26 8.77 -13.16
N ARG A 9 -5.01 9.85 -12.92
CA ARG A 9 -4.81 11.14 -13.60
C ARG A 9 -3.49 11.81 -13.23
N LEU A 10 -3.14 11.80 -11.94
CA LEU A 10 -1.90 12.38 -11.43
C LEU A 10 -0.68 11.69 -12.04
N LEU A 11 -0.70 10.36 -12.11
CA LEU A 11 0.39 9.52 -12.57
C LEU A 11 0.38 9.29 -14.09
N ARG A 12 -0.67 9.75 -14.79
CA ARG A 12 -0.90 9.54 -16.24
C ARG A 12 -0.78 8.08 -16.64
N TRP A 13 -1.32 7.20 -15.81
CA TRP A 13 -1.17 5.75 -15.94
C TRP A 13 -2.26 5.15 -16.85
N GLU A 14 -1.89 4.14 -17.64
CA GLU A 14 -2.81 3.28 -18.39
C GLU A 14 -2.65 1.83 -17.89
N PRO A 15 -3.71 1.17 -17.40
CA PRO A 15 -3.63 -0.18 -16.87
C PRO A 15 -3.21 -1.15 -17.97
N LYS A 16 -2.13 -1.90 -17.73
CA LYS A 16 -1.51 -2.79 -18.72
C LYS A 16 -1.72 -4.29 -18.49
N ARG A 17 -2.11 -4.70 -17.28
CA ARG A 17 -2.29 -6.11 -16.90
C ARG A 17 -3.55 -6.25 -16.06
N GLU A 18 -4.36 -7.27 -16.36
CA GLU A 18 -5.48 -7.67 -15.54
C GLU A 18 -4.98 -8.66 -14.47
N PRO A 19 -5.51 -8.61 -13.23
CA PRO A 19 -5.11 -9.53 -12.17
C PRO A 19 -5.49 -10.98 -12.53
N GLU A 20 -4.62 -11.94 -12.20
CA GLU A 20 -4.88 -13.36 -12.45
C GLU A 20 -5.73 -14.00 -11.34
N LEU A 21 -5.73 -13.41 -10.14
CA LEU A 21 -6.51 -13.87 -8.98
C LEU A 21 -7.67 -12.92 -8.67
N SER A 22 -8.68 -13.42 -7.98
CA SER A 22 -9.73 -12.57 -7.42
C SER A 22 -9.36 -12.09 -6.02
N TRP A 23 -9.89 -10.93 -5.62
CA TRP A 23 -9.76 -10.45 -4.24
C TRP A 23 -10.31 -11.45 -3.21
N GLY A 24 -11.34 -12.22 -3.57
CA GLY A 24 -11.88 -13.26 -2.69
C GLY A 24 -10.88 -14.39 -2.42
N ASP A 25 -10.13 -14.82 -3.44
CA ASP A 25 -9.09 -15.84 -3.29
C ASP A 25 -7.94 -15.33 -2.40
N ALA A 26 -7.53 -14.07 -2.61
CA ALA A 26 -6.50 -13.44 -1.78
C ALA A 26 -6.95 -13.30 -0.31
N GLU A 27 -8.19 -12.84 -0.06
CA GLU A 27 -8.77 -12.70 1.28
C GLU A 27 -8.91 -14.05 2.00
N GLU A 28 -9.32 -15.10 1.28
CA GLU A 28 -9.38 -16.47 1.82
C GLU A 28 -7.98 -16.98 2.20
N HIS A 29 -6.96 -16.67 1.40
CA HIS A 29 -5.59 -17.10 1.64
C HIS A 29 -4.93 -16.39 2.82
N VAL A 30 -5.06 -15.06 2.92
CA VAL A 30 -4.45 -14.27 4.00
C VAL A 30 -5.27 -14.29 5.30
N GLY A 31 -6.56 -14.63 5.23
CA GLY A 31 -7.44 -14.79 6.38
C GLY A 31 -8.06 -13.49 6.92
N PHE A 32 -8.00 -12.40 6.17
CA PHE A 32 -8.66 -11.12 6.49
C PHE A 32 -9.14 -10.41 5.23
N ALA A 33 -10.05 -9.46 5.39
CA ALA A 33 -10.55 -8.63 4.28
C ALA A 33 -9.69 -7.38 4.08
N PHE A 34 -9.39 -7.04 2.82
CA PHE A 34 -8.61 -5.83 2.51
C PHE A 34 -9.48 -4.57 2.54
N PRO A 35 -8.90 -3.39 2.87
CA PRO A 35 -9.58 -2.10 2.71
C PRO A 35 -10.06 -1.92 1.27
N GLY A 36 -11.28 -1.40 1.09
CA GLY A 36 -11.90 -1.22 -0.23
C GLY A 36 -11.11 -0.27 -1.13
N ASP A 37 -10.52 0.77 -0.54
CA ASP A 37 -9.71 1.75 -1.28
C ASP A 37 -8.39 1.15 -1.79
N TYR A 38 -7.80 0.23 -1.02
CA TYR A 38 -6.62 -0.52 -1.45
C TYR A 38 -6.94 -1.46 -2.61
N LYS A 39 -8.09 -2.14 -2.54
CA LYS A 39 -8.58 -2.98 -3.65
C LYS A 39 -8.78 -2.16 -4.92
N GLU A 40 -9.40 -0.98 -4.81
CA GLU A 40 -9.56 -0.07 -5.94
C GLU A 40 -8.23 0.43 -6.50
N LEU A 41 -7.27 0.76 -5.63
CA LEU A 41 -5.94 1.20 -6.02
C LEU A 41 -5.23 0.12 -6.84
N LEU A 42 -5.08 -1.08 -6.29
CA LEU A 42 -4.33 -2.15 -6.94
C LEU A 42 -5.04 -2.71 -8.17
N SER A 43 -6.37 -2.67 -8.21
CA SER A 43 -7.11 -2.99 -9.42
C SER A 43 -6.82 -2.01 -10.57
N ALA A 44 -6.34 -0.79 -10.27
CA ALA A 44 -5.96 0.21 -11.28
C ALA A 44 -4.46 0.19 -11.63
N PHE A 45 -3.59 -0.14 -10.67
CA PHE A 45 -2.13 -0.04 -10.84
C PHE A 45 -1.40 -1.39 -10.90
N GLY A 46 -1.85 -2.41 -10.15
CA GLY A 46 -1.12 -3.65 -9.90
C GLY A 46 0.09 -3.42 -8.98
N SER A 47 1.00 -4.41 -8.94
CA SER A 47 2.27 -4.33 -8.23
C SER A 47 3.21 -3.31 -8.87
N GLY A 48 3.96 -2.59 -8.05
CA GLY A 48 4.96 -1.65 -8.54
C GLY A 48 5.36 -0.59 -7.53
N VAL A 49 6.02 0.45 -8.03
CA VAL A 49 6.59 1.52 -7.22
C VAL A 49 6.03 2.89 -7.62
N PHE A 50 5.49 3.61 -6.64
CA PHE A 50 5.03 4.99 -6.77
C PHE A 50 6.18 5.97 -6.48
N ASP A 51 6.52 6.80 -7.48
CA ASP A 51 7.59 7.82 -7.46
C ASP A 51 8.94 7.35 -6.91
N HIS A 52 9.28 6.08 -7.15
CA HIS A 52 10.48 5.40 -6.61
C HIS A 52 10.58 5.37 -5.08
N VAL A 53 9.46 5.60 -4.39
CA VAL A 53 9.42 5.76 -2.94
C VAL A 53 8.60 4.69 -2.29
N VAL A 54 7.36 4.48 -2.75
CA VAL A 54 6.46 3.49 -2.15
C VAL A 54 6.32 2.30 -3.07
N GLU A 55 6.88 1.18 -2.65
CA GLU A 55 6.74 -0.12 -3.30
C GLU A 55 5.54 -0.86 -2.70
N VAL A 56 4.71 -1.41 -3.58
CA VAL A 56 3.51 -2.16 -3.22
C VAL A 56 3.45 -3.43 -4.05
N THR A 57 3.17 -4.55 -3.39
CA THR A 57 2.91 -5.84 -4.03
C THR A 57 1.42 -6.10 -4.01
N SER A 58 0.86 -6.38 -5.18
CA SER A 58 -0.55 -6.71 -5.34
C SER A 58 -0.75 -8.22 -5.14
N PRO A 59 -1.50 -8.64 -4.11
CA PRO A 59 -1.72 -10.06 -3.83
C PRO A 59 -2.63 -10.74 -4.86
N VAL A 60 -3.17 -9.99 -5.82
CA VAL A 60 -4.07 -10.50 -6.86
C VAL A 60 -3.43 -10.55 -8.25
N ASP A 61 -2.19 -10.08 -8.40
CA ASP A 61 -1.53 -10.08 -9.70
C ASP A 61 -1.29 -11.51 -10.20
N ASP A 62 -0.73 -12.38 -9.35
CA ASP A 62 -0.49 -13.80 -9.59
C ASP A 62 -0.21 -14.55 -8.26
N GLU A 63 -0.12 -15.88 -8.30
CA GLU A 63 0.15 -16.72 -7.11
C GLU A 63 1.50 -16.42 -6.45
N GLU A 64 2.52 -16.03 -7.22
CA GLU A 64 3.84 -15.66 -6.67
C GLU A 64 3.75 -14.38 -5.84
N SER A 65 3.03 -13.39 -6.36
CA SER A 65 2.78 -12.12 -5.66
C SER A 65 1.95 -12.32 -4.37
N LEU A 66 0.99 -13.25 -4.39
CA LEU A 66 0.23 -13.64 -3.19
C LEU A 66 1.13 -14.28 -2.13
N ASP A 67 2.01 -15.21 -2.53
CA ASP A 67 2.95 -15.88 -1.62
C ASP A 67 3.95 -14.88 -1.00
N VAL A 68 4.47 -13.95 -1.81
CA VAL A 68 5.34 -12.86 -1.32
C VAL A 68 4.61 -12.00 -0.30
N PHE A 69 3.37 -11.58 -0.59
CA PHE A 69 2.57 -10.78 0.32
C PHE A 69 2.27 -11.52 1.63
N PHE A 70 1.93 -12.80 1.55
CA PHE A 70 1.68 -13.64 2.71
C PHE A 70 2.95 -13.87 3.55
N SER A 71 4.12 -14.03 2.91
CA SER A 71 5.41 -14.11 3.61
C SER A 71 5.70 -12.83 4.39
N ASP A 72 5.51 -11.65 3.77
CA ASP A 72 5.71 -10.37 4.45
C ASP A 72 4.82 -10.29 5.72
N ILE A 73 3.56 -10.71 5.65
CA ILE A 73 2.68 -10.80 6.83
C ILE A 73 3.22 -11.80 7.86
N TYR A 74 3.70 -12.96 7.39
CA TYR A 74 4.25 -13.99 8.28
C TYR A 74 5.47 -13.46 9.04
N GLU A 75 6.35 -12.72 8.40
CA GLU A 75 7.58 -12.21 8.99
C GLU A 75 7.32 -11.10 10.02
N THR A 76 6.24 -10.34 9.88
CA THR A 76 5.92 -9.23 10.80
C THR A 76 4.86 -9.55 11.85
N ARG A 77 4.42 -10.81 11.94
CA ARG A 77 3.37 -11.28 12.87
C ARG A 77 3.68 -11.09 14.36
N GLU A 78 4.92 -10.76 14.70
CA GLU A 78 5.32 -10.45 16.08
C GLU A 78 4.69 -9.15 16.60
N VAL A 79 4.10 -8.33 15.72
CA VAL A 79 3.36 -7.12 16.10
C VAL A 79 1.86 -7.36 15.93
N ASP A 80 1.18 -7.57 17.06
CA ASP A 80 -0.29 -7.67 17.09
C ASP A 80 -0.95 -6.43 16.45
N ASP A 81 -2.04 -6.66 15.74
CA ASP A 81 -2.87 -5.66 15.05
C ASP A 81 -2.18 -4.87 13.92
N LEU A 82 -1.05 -5.36 13.38
CA LEU A 82 -0.39 -4.75 12.22
C LEU A 82 -0.28 -5.72 11.04
N VAL A 83 -0.66 -5.22 9.86
CA VAL A 83 -0.54 -5.96 8.60
C VAL A 83 0.33 -5.16 7.62
N PRO A 84 1.48 -5.68 7.17
CA PRO A 84 2.32 -4.99 6.20
C PRO A 84 1.64 -4.99 4.84
N TRP A 85 1.76 -3.87 4.12
CA TRP A 85 1.17 -3.74 2.78
C TRP A 85 2.09 -3.07 1.76
N GLY A 86 3.17 -2.45 2.20
CA GLY A 86 4.12 -1.80 1.31
C GLY A 86 5.40 -1.40 2.00
N LYS A 87 6.37 -0.95 1.21
CA LYS A 87 7.70 -0.53 1.69
C LYS A 87 7.97 0.88 1.17
N ALA A 88 8.52 1.73 2.03
CA ALA A 88 8.89 3.10 1.71
C ALA A 88 10.37 3.36 2.02
N GLY A 89 11.24 3.11 1.04
CA GLY A 89 12.69 3.16 1.24
C GLY A 89 13.16 2.11 2.26
N ARG A 90 13.50 2.54 3.48
CA ARG A 90 13.87 1.64 4.60
C ARG A 90 12.74 1.40 5.59
N CYS A 91 11.57 1.98 5.34
CA CYS A 91 10.42 1.86 6.22
C CYS A 91 9.47 0.77 5.71
N THR A 92 8.81 0.08 6.64
CA THR A 92 7.69 -0.80 6.32
C THR A 92 6.39 -0.06 6.62
N LEU A 93 5.43 -0.13 5.69
CA LEU A 93 4.10 0.46 5.82
C LEU A 93 3.13 -0.64 6.28
N PHE A 94 2.33 -0.31 7.29
CA PHE A 94 1.37 -1.20 7.91
C PHE A 94 -0.03 -0.60 7.94
N TRP A 95 -1.04 -1.47 7.90
CA TRP A 95 -2.39 -1.17 8.37
C TRP A 95 -2.48 -1.50 9.85
N ARG A 96 -3.12 -0.63 10.62
CA ARG A 96 -3.51 -0.94 12.00
C ARG A 96 -4.91 -1.52 12.02
N THR A 97 -5.00 -2.82 12.26
CA THR A 97 -6.24 -3.61 12.19
C THR A 97 -7.05 -3.58 13.49
N GLY A 98 -7.02 -2.46 14.23
CA GLY A 98 -7.67 -2.32 15.53
C GLY A 98 -9.20 -2.20 15.49
N THR A 99 -9.81 -2.29 14.30
CA THR A 99 -11.25 -2.23 14.08
C THR A 99 -11.69 -3.39 13.19
N ASP A 100 -12.89 -3.93 13.44
CA ASP A 100 -13.47 -5.01 12.61
C ASP A 100 -13.74 -4.59 11.15
N ASP A 101 -13.83 -3.28 10.90
CA ASP A 101 -14.04 -2.71 9.57
C ASP A 101 -12.69 -2.32 8.92
N PRO A 102 -12.26 -3.01 7.83
CA PRO A 102 -11.03 -2.68 7.11
C PRO A 102 -10.99 -1.27 6.53
N ASP A 103 -12.13 -0.69 6.19
CA ASP A 103 -12.19 0.68 5.65
C ASP A 103 -11.86 1.76 6.71
N GLN A 104 -11.79 1.36 7.98
CA GLN A 104 -11.39 2.23 9.10
C GLN A 104 -9.95 2.02 9.56
N TRP A 105 -9.21 1.09 8.94
CA TRP A 105 -7.81 0.87 9.27
C TRP A 105 -6.96 2.09 8.94
N THR A 106 -6.10 2.48 9.87
CA THR A 106 -5.17 3.61 9.69
C THR A 106 -3.82 3.13 9.21
N ILE A 107 -3.06 4.04 8.60
CA ILE A 107 -1.72 3.74 8.10
C ILE A 107 -0.69 4.10 9.16
N THR A 108 0.23 3.18 9.43
CA THR A 108 1.41 3.45 10.27
C THR A 108 2.66 2.94 9.59
N TRP A 109 3.80 3.56 9.85
CA TRP A 109 5.08 3.09 9.34
C TRP A 109 6.17 3.31 10.36
N CYS A 110 7.18 2.47 10.30
CA CYS A 110 8.35 2.54 11.17
C CYS A 110 9.64 2.37 10.38
N ASP A 111 10.75 2.76 11.02
CA ASP A 111 12.09 2.44 10.52
C ASP A 111 12.39 0.93 10.62
N ALA A 112 13.48 0.50 10.00
CA ALA A 112 13.91 -0.90 9.99
C ALA A 112 14.22 -1.47 11.38
N GLU A 113 14.47 -0.61 12.37
CA GLU A 113 14.75 -0.99 13.77
C GLU A 113 13.49 -1.01 14.64
N PHE A 114 12.30 -0.71 14.08
CA PHE A 114 11.03 -0.58 14.80
C PHE A 114 11.10 0.40 15.99
N SER A 115 11.99 1.40 15.89
CA SER A 115 12.34 2.34 16.96
C SER A 115 11.55 3.64 16.87
N GLU A 116 11.29 4.12 15.66
CA GLU A 116 10.53 5.33 15.40
C GLU A 116 9.28 4.99 14.59
N TRP A 117 8.15 5.61 14.96
CA TRP A 117 6.86 5.32 14.37
C TRP A 117 6.14 6.62 13.99
N GLU A 118 5.53 6.61 12.82
CA GLU A 118 4.63 7.66 12.36
C GLU A 118 3.28 7.04 11.94
N SER A 119 2.23 7.84 11.94
CA SER A 119 0.88 7.39 11.57
C SER A 119 0.15 8.44 10.76
N TYR A 120 -0.79 7.98 9.95
CA TYR A 120 -1.66 8.80 9.14
C TYR A 120 -3.10 8.30 9.27
N ASP A 121 -3.97 9.18 9.74
CA ASP A 121 -5.40 8.94 9.83
C ASP A 121 -6.04 9.10 8.46
N GLY A 122 -6.28 7.98 7.79
CA GLY A 122 -7.00 7.96 6.52
C GLY A 122 -6.71 6.71 5.70
N PRO A 123 -7.42 6.57 4.56
CA PRO A 123 -7.29 5.43 3.67
C PRO A 123 -5.94 5.44 2.93
N THR A 124 -5.46 4.26 2.49
CA THR A 124 -4.18 4.09 1.77
C THR A 124 -4.05 5.03 0.58
N THR A 125 -5.11 5.20 -0.20
CA THR A 125 -5.17 6.11 -1.36
C THR A 125 -4.94 7.57 -0.99
N ALA A 126 -5.45 8.02 0.17
CA ALA A 126 -5.25 9.38 0.64
C ALA A 126 -3.82 9.59 1.14
N PHE A 127 -3.26 8.61 1.86
CA PHE A 127 -1.86 8.61 2.27
C PHE A 127 -0.91 8.74 1.08
N LEU A 128 -1.07 7.88 0.05
CA LEU A 128 -0.24 7.93 -1.15
C LEU A 128 -0.36 9.28 -1.87
N HIS A 129 -1.59 9.76 -2.07
CA HIS A 129 -1.80 11.06 -2.72
C HIS A 129 -1.12 12.21 -1.94
N ASP A 130 -1.32 12.27 -0.62
CA ASP A 130 -0.80 13.36 0.19
C ASP A 130 0.72 13.28 0.39
N LEU A 131 1.29 12.06 0.40
CA LEU A 131 2.74 11.83 0.36
C LEU A 131 3.34 12.31 -0.97
N LEU A 132 2.79 11.86 -2.10
CA LEU A 132 3.28 12.20 -3.45
C LEU A 132 3.12 13.70 -3.78
N THR A 133 2.12 14.36 -3.20
CA THR A 133 1.92 15.81 -3.35
C THR A 133 2.67 16.65 -2.33
N GLY A 134 3.35 16.02 -1.37
CA GLY A 134 4.12 16.72 -0.33
C GLY A 134 3.30 17.39 0.76
N LYS A 135 2.02 17.06 0.88
CA LYS A 135 1.18 17.54 1.98
C LYS A 135 1.56 16.89 3.31
N ILE A 136 2.05 15.65 3.27
CA ILE A 136 2.65 14.98 4.42
C ILE A 136 4.17 15.09 4.28
N GLN A 137 4.83 15.56 5.33
CA GLN A 137 6.28 15.50 5.47
C GLN A 137 6.60 14.48 6.56
N SER A 138 6.95 13.27 6.15
CA SER A 138 7.44 12.23 7.06
C SER A 138 8.91 12.49 7.41
N ARG A 139 9.29 12.15 8.63
CA ARG A 139 10.69 12.18 9.07
C ARG A 139 11.45 10.92 8.68
N LEU A 140 10.73 9.79 8.61
CA LEU A 140 11.29 8.48 8.30
C LEU A 140 11.39 8.23 6.79
N ILE A 141 10.41 8.70 6.02
CA ILE A 141 10.39 8.58 4.57
C ILE A 141 11.15 9.78 3.99
N GLY A 142 12.42 9.56 3.63
CA GLY A 142 13.27 10.54 2.97
C GLY A 142 12.86 10.81 1.52
N PHE A 143 11.70 11.45 1.33
CA PHE A 143 11.15 11.75 0.01
C PHE A 143 11.03 13.25 -0.22
N THR A 144 11.39 13.69 -1.42
CA THR A 144 11.10 15.05 -1.91
C THR A 144 10.15 14.94 -3.10
N PRO A 145 8.90 15.46 -2.99
CA PRO A 145 7.91 15.42 -4.05
C PRO A 145 8.46 15.92 -5.38
N THR A 146 8.38 15.07 -6.41
CA THR A 146 8.74 15.48 -7.76
C THR A 146 7.60 16.28 -8.40
N ARG A 147 7.92 17.09 -9.42
CA ARG A 147 6.87 17.84 -10.16
C ARG A 147 5.97 16.94 -11.00
N ASN A 148 6.37 15.70 -11.25
CA ASN A 148 5.66 14.77 -12.11
C ASN A 148 5.87 13.34 -11.58
N PRO A 149 5.13 12.95 -10.52
CA PRO A 149 5.24 11.61 -9.96
C PRO A 149 4.84 10.56 -11.00
N GLY A 150 5.51 9.41 -10.95
CA GLY A 150 5.24 8.28 -11.86
C GLY A 150 4.90 6.99 -11.12
N PHE A 151 4.48 5.99 -11.88
CA PHE A 151 4.31 4.62 -11.41
C PHE A 151 5.14 3.68 -12.30
N TRP A 152 5.90 2.79 -11.67
CA TRP A 152 6.72 1.79 -12.34
C TRP A 152 6.21 0.40 -11.94
N PRO A 153 5.54 -0.33 -12.85
CA PRO A 153 5.10 -1.70 -12.56
C PRO A 153 6.30 -2.62 -12.36
N ASN A 154 6.11 -3.67 -11.55
CA ASN A 154 7.10 -4.74 -11.41
C ASN A 154 7.11 -5.69 -12.63
#